data_AF-A0A0R1RWL3-F1
#
_entry.id   AF-A0A0R1RWL3-F1
#
_cell.length_a   1.000
_cell.length_b   1.000
_cell.length_c   1.000
_cell.angle_alpha   90.00
_cell.angle_beta   90.00
_cell.angle_gamma   90.00
#
_symmetry.space_group_name_H-M   'P 1'
#
loop_
_entity.id
_entity.type
_entity.pdbx_description
1 polymer ?
#
loop_
_entity_poly.entity_id
_entity_poly.type
_entity_poly.pdbx_seq_one_letter_code
_entity_poly.pdbx_strand_id
1 'polypeptide(L)'
;MRKSIFLMLPLLALLITGCSQPQTKQTKVNSVKPTTESLLKSASKTWTFSQSISSQQTSHGVSDTLTASEVSKIDNQSSWTAYKGTLISTSVKYKQISLKKWQTDMRQHFTKSAQAQIHLMTVPQINAVLKKLGATVKVTKLSDLVFFETKVSGMTLPQGFIASGHHLYAINIYYRDTDKTTTIDRGQSFTDTATKKTTSAIALDRLNGTWIAPETTTSANDTGKIMIKDGYLYQHRYDSFERSAIQSLGDYALVSLNQNTIYAAQKVNAAQAGYQLTSKSVASGDSIGYLYLFTSANQLIRIGQGVTTTYQRTNALVAASDLPQTDVTIFEQMATLKPGEVASTITVKAGPPIVGMTDSIKYLTDATAGQINSNDPVSINNGTVTLD
;
A
#
# COMPACT_ATOMS: atom_id res chain seq x y z
N MET A 1 -59.03 10.15 85.66
CA MET A 1 -60.17 9.40 85.10
C MET A 1 -59.68 8.69 83.83
N ARG A 2 -59.34 7.40 83.90
CA ARG A 2 -60.14 6.28 83.36
C ARG A 2 -60.71 6.56 81.95
N LYS A 3 -60.08 6.04 80.90
CA LYS A 3 -60.45 4.76 80.24
C LYS A 3 -59.51 4.45 79.07
N SER A 4 -59.00 3.23 79.09
CA SER A 4 -58.27 2.53 78.03
C SER A 4 -59.22 2.01 76.94
N ILE A 5 -58.67 1.71 75.74
CA ILE A 5 -58.90 0.54 74.84
C ILE A 5 -58.32 0.96 73.46
N PHE A 6 -57.08 0.58 73.11
CA PHE A 6 -56.67 -0.61 72.32
C PHE A 6 -57.41 -0.79 70.98
N LEU A 7 -56.70 -0.64 69.84
CA LEU A 7 -56.38 -1.76 68.94
C LEU A 7 -55.54 -1.33 67.70
N MET A 8 -54.43 -2.06 67.52
CA MET A 8 -53.73 -2.50 66.28
C MET A 8 -53.19 -1.54 65.19
N LEU A 9 -51.84 -1.55 65.09
CA LEU A 9 -50.92 -1.67 63.92
C LEU A 9 -51.54 -1.96 62.52
N PRO A 10 -50.81 -1.79 61.37
CA PRO A 10 -49.49 -1.17 61.14
C PRO A 10 -49.35 -0.36 59.79
N LEU A 11 -48.13 0.17 59.56
CA LEU A 11 -47.44 0.36 58.26
C LEU A 11 -48.17 1.07 57.09
N LEU A 12 -47.75 2.30 56.79
CA LEU A 12 -47.86 2.87 55.44
C LEU A 12 -46.56 3.60 55.07
N ALA A 13 -45.50 2.82 54.81
CA ALA A 13 -44.34 3.31 54.09
C ALA A 13 -44.61 3.14 52.59
N LEU A 14 -44.88 4.25 51.91
CA LEU A 14 -45.01 4.33 50.46
C LEU A 14 -43.69 3.90 49.81
N LEU A 15 -43.64 2.63 49.38
CA LEU A 15 -42.64 2.14 48.43
C LEU A 15 -42.93 2.78 47.08
N ILE A 16 -42.03 3.69 46.67
CA ILE A 16 -41.94 4.20 45.31
C ILE A 16 -41.53 3.01 44.43
N THR A 17 -42.51 2.41 43.76
CA THR A 17 -42.30 1.44 42.68
C THR A 17 -41.75 2.18 41.46
N GLY A 18 -40.46 2.46 41.48
CA GLY A 18 -39.72 2.72 40.25
C GLY A 18 -39.72 1.43 39.42
N CYS A 19 -40.53 1.39 38.36
CA CYS A 19 -40.45 0.38 37.32
C CYS A 19 -39.02 0.37 36.76
N SER A 20 -38.23 -0.61 37.19
CA SER A 20 -36.99 -1.00 36.54
C SER A 20 -37.33 -1.49 35.13
N GLN A 21 -37.33 -0.59 34.15
CA GLN A 21 -37.20 -0.99 32.77
C GLN A 21 -35.88 -1.76 32.66
N PRO A 22 -35.87 -3.01 32.15
CA PRO A 22 -34.63 -3.68 31.85
C PRO A 22 -33.89 -2.81 30.83
N GLN A 23 -32.72 -2.30 31.25
CA GLN A 23 -31.71 -1.78 30.33
C GLN A 23 -31.37 -2.91 29.36
N THR A 24 -32.10 -2.97 28.25
CA THR A 24 -31.61 -3.59 27.04
C THR A 24 -30.27 -2.92 26.79
N LYS A 25 -29.18 -3.69 26.93
CA LYS A 25 -27.88 -3.30 26.42
C LYS A 25 -28.12 -2.92 24.96
N GLN A 26 -28.27 -1.63 24.69
CA GLN A 26 -28.21 -1.11 23.34
C GLN A 26 -26.80 -1.44 22.88
N THR A 27 -26.68 -2.53 22.12
CA THR A 27 -25.53 -2.80 21.28
C THR A 27 -25.31 -1.51 20.51
N LYS A 28 -24.26 -0.77 20.86
CA LYS A 28 -23.88 0.48 20.19
C LYS A 28 -23.81 0.13 18.71
N VAL A 29 -24.81 0.53 17.93
CA VAL A 29 -24.73 0.45 16.48
C VAL A 29 -23.71 1.52 16.13
N ASN A 30 -22.44 1.13 16.10
CA ASN A 30 -21.38 1.97 15.58
C ASN A 30 -21.80 2.30 14.15
N SER A 31 -22.33 3.50 13.95
CA SER A 31 -22.72 3.97 12.63
C SER A 31 -21.49 3.90 11.74
N VAL A 32 -21.57 3.06 10.70
CA VAL A 32 -20.45 2.65 9.83
C VAL A 32 -19.76 3.85 9.18
N LYS A 33 -20.53 4.91 8.89
CA LYS A 33 -20.03 6.14 8.28
C LYS A 33 -19.05 6.91 9.19
N PRO A 34 -19.40 7.30 10.43
CA PRO A 34 -18.43 7.89 11.36
C PRO A 34 -17.15 7.08 11.56
N THR A 35 -17.24 5.75 11.60
CA THR A 35 -16.04 4.89 11.64
C THR A 35 -15.18 5.08 10.39
N THR A 36 -15.80 5.05 9.22
CA THR A 36 -15.12 5.27 7.94
C THR A 36 -14.48 6.66 7.88
N GLU A 37 -15.24 7.71 8.21
CA GLU A 37 -14.75 9.10 8.23
C GLU A 37 -13.62 9.32 9.22
N SER A 38 -13.67 8.68 10.39
CA SER A 38 -12.59 8.72 11.38
C SER A 38 -11.31 8.07 10.84
N LEU A 39 -11.41 6.89 10.21
CA LEU A 39 -10.26 6.22 9.61
C LEU A 39 -9.64 7.02 8.47
N LEU A 40 -10.46 7.73 7.69
CA LEU A 40 -9.98 8.63 6.63
C LEU A 40 -9.23 9.85 7.18
N LYS A 41 -9.55 10.30 8.39
CA LYS A 41 -8.88 11.42 9.08
C LYS A 41 -7.56 11.03 9.76
N SER A 42 -7.20 9.75 9.77
CA SER A 42 -5.95 9.27 10.36
C SER A 42 -4.70 9.92 9.75
N ALA A 43 -3.61 9.94 10.53
CA ALA A 43 -2.34 10.53 10.13
C ALA A 43 -1.77 9.87 8.86
N SER A 44 -1.89 8.56 8.74
CA SER A 44 -1.75 7.79 7.50
C SER A 44 -2.24 6.37 7.74
N LYS A 45 -3.04 5.83 6.82
CA LYS A 45 -3.47 4.42 6.87
C LYS A 45 -3.56 3.86 5.46
N THR A 46 -2.92 2.71 5.22
CA THR A 46 -2.89 2.07 3.89
C THR A 46 -3.57 0.73 3.96
N TRP A 47 -4.48 0.48 3.01
CA TRP A 47 -5.06 -0.84 2.74
C TRP A 47 -4.63 -1.34 1.37
N THR A 48 -4.31 -2.63 1.28
CA THR A 48 -3.95 -3.30 0.02
C THR A 48 -5.03 -4.29 -0.36
N PHE A 49 -5.22 -4.49 -1.66
CA PHE A 49 -6.23 -5.40 -2.19
C PHE A 49 -6.16 -6.79 -1.53
N SER A 50 -7.32 -7.41 -1.31
CA SER A 50 -7.41 -8.76 -0.72
C SER A 50 -8.32 -9.68 -1.51
N GLN A 51 -9.53 -9.23 -1.87
CA GLN A 51 -10.48 -10.06 -2.61
C GLN A 51 -11.45 -9.19 -3.41
N SER A 52 -12.02 -9.76 -4.48
CA SER A 52 -13.10 -9.16 -5.27
C SER A 52 -14.28 -10.11 -5.38
N ILE A 53 -15.48 -9.54 -5.41
CA ILE A 53 -16.73 -10.26 -5.65
C ILE A 53 -17.33 -9.78 -6.96
N SER A 54 -17.78 -10.73 -7.77
CA SER A 54 -18.50 -10.49 -9.01
C SER A 54 -19.84 -11.24 -9.03
N SER A 55 -20.69 -10.90 -9.99
CA SER A 55 -21.93 -11.64 -10.27
C SER A 55 -22.27 -11.55 -11.74
N GLN A 56 -23.16 -12.43 -12.20
CA GLN A 56 -23.79 -12.24 -13.50
C GLN A 56 -24.77 -11.07 -13.46
N GLN A 57 -24.89 -10.38 -14.59
CA GLN A 57 -25.92 -9.40 -14.88
C GLN A 57 -26.63 -9.82 -16.17
N THR A 58 -27.95 -9.84 -16.14
CA THR A 58 -28.81 -10.16 -17.29
C THR A 58 -29.69 -8.96 -17.64
N SER A 59 -30.54 -9.11 -18.66
CA SER A 59 -31.59 -8.14 -18.98
C SER A 59 -32.61 -7.92 -17.85
N HIS A 60 -32.62 -8.79 -16.82
CA HIS A 60 -33.49 -8.69 -15.66
C HIS A 60 -32.79 -8.12 -14.42
N GLY A 61 -31.55 -7.63 -14.55
CA GLY A 61 -30.78 -7.02 -13.48
C GLY A 61 -29.60 -7.88 -13.02
N VAL A 62 -29.16 -7.66 -11.78
CA VAL A 62 -27.95 -8.30 -11.23
C VAL A 62 -28.32 -9.54 -10.42
N SER A 63 -27.59 -10.62 -10.62
CA SER A 63 -27.78 -11.86 -9.86
C SER A 63 -27.40 -11.68 -8.39
N ASP A 64 -28.14 -12.38 -7.52
CA ASP A 64 -27.81 -12.53 -6.09
C ASP A 64 -26.73 -13.60 -5.86
N THR A 65 -26.43 -14.41 -6.87
CA THR A 65 -25.32 -15.37 -6.82
C THR A 65 -24.01 -14.62 -6.98
N LEU A 66 -23.28 -14.52 -5.86
CA LEU A 66 -22.00 -13.84 -5.77
C LEU A 66 -20.83 -14.84 -5.85
N THR A 67 -19.94 -14.61 -6.79
CA THR A 67 -18.69 -15.38 -6.95
C THR A 67 -17.54 -14.59 -6.37
N ALA A 68 -16.73 -15.26 -5.53
CA ALA A 68 -15.48 -14.68 -5.06
C ALA A 68 -14.38 -15.05 -6.03
N SER A 69 -13.60 -14.07 -6.42
CA SER A 69 -12.33 -14.28 -7.10
C SER A 69 -11.25 -13.82 -6.15
N GLU A 70 -10.42 -14.76 -5.72
CA GLU A 70 -9.10 -14.42 -5.21
C GLU A 70 -8.26 -14.04 -6.44
N VAL A 71 -7.71 -12.84 -6.44
CA VAL A 71 -6.89 -12.41 -7.57
C VAL A 71 -5.49 -12.98 -7.41
N SER A 72 -4.92 -13.43 -8.53
CA SER A 72 -3.50 -13.74 -8.66
C SER A 72 -2.65 -12.58 -8.11
N LYS A 73 -1.44 -12.84 -7.62
CA LYS A 73 -0.53 -11.80 -7.07
C LYS A 73 -0.26 -10.63 -8.06
N ILE A 74 -0.58 -10.80 -9.33
CA ILE A 74 -0.17 -9.93 -10.45
C ILE A 74 -1.29 -8.96 -10.88
N ASP A 75 -2.56 -9.38 -10.86
CA ASP A 75 -3.59 -8.68 -11.63
C ASP A 75 -4.30 -7.50 -10.93
N ASN A 76 -4.04 -7.23 -9.64
CA ASN A 76 -4.60 -6.05 -8.98
C ASN A 76 -3.71 -5.49 -7.85
N GLN A 77 -2.65 -4.78 -8.22
CA GLN A 77 -1.82 -3.98 -7.31
C GLN A 77 -2.52 -2.71 -6.79
N SER A 78 -3.83 -2.79 -6.51
CA SER A 78 -4.58 -1.64 -6.02
C SER A 78 -4.37 -1.45 -4.52
N SER A 79 -4.15 -0.20 -4.13
CA SER A 79 -4.09 0.21 -2.73
C SER A 79 -4.82 1.52 -2.52
N TRP A 80 -5.29 1.70 -1.29
CA TRP A 80 -5.93 2.91 -0.82
C TRP A 80 -5.18 3.43 0.39
N THR A 81 -4.77 4.70 0.35
CA THR A 81 -4.10 5.37 1.47
C THR A 81 -4.94 6.55 1.93
N ALA A 82 -5.39 6.53 3.18
CA ALA A 82 -5.94 7.69 3.86
C ALA A 82 -4.80 8.56 4.40
N TYR A 83 -4.88 9.86 4.17
CA TYR A 83 -3.97 10.87 4.72
C TYR A 83 -4.73 12.16 5.01
N LYS A 84 -4.90 12.51 6.30
CA LYS A 84 -5.53 13.77 6.75
C LYS A 84 -6.86 14.07 6.04
N GLY A 85 -7.75 13.08 5.96
CA GLY A 85 -9.08 13.23 5.35
C GLY A 85 -9.11 13.15 3.82
N THR A 86 -7.95 12.95 3.17
CA THR A 86 -7.86 12.67 1.73
C THR A 86 -7.67 11.17 1.53
N LEU A 87 -8.44 10.59 0.62
CA LEU A 87 -8.19 9.22 0.15
C LEU A 87 -7.32 9.29 -1.11
N ILE A 88 -6.31 8.44 -1.19
CA ILE A 88 -5.32 8.41 -2.28
C ILE A 88 -5.27 6.99 -2.82
N SER A 89 -5.29 6.84 -4.14
CA SER A 89 -4.95 5.59 -4.80
C SER A 89 -3.98 5.89 -5.92
N THR A 90 -2.85 5.17 -5.94
CA THR A 90 -1.70 5.47 -6.82
C THR A 90 -1.28 6.95 -6.69
N SER A 91 -1.45 7.76 -7.75
CA SER A 91 -1.16 9.20 -7.77
C SER A 91 -2.41 10.08 -7.65
N VAL A 92 -3.60 9.49 -7.62
CA VAL A 92 -4.88 10.23 -7.65
C VAL A 92 -5.36 10.54 -6.24
N LYS A 93 -5.64 11.82 -6.00
CA LYS A 93 -6.24 12.32 -4.75
C LYS A 93 -7.75 12.45 -4.89
N TYR A 94 -8.45 11.98 -3.88
CA TYR A 94 -9.90 12.01 -3.80
C TYR A 94 -10.38 12.87 -2.65
N LYS A 95 -11.48 13.59 -2.85
CA LYS A 95 -12.19 14.31 -1.79
C LYS A 95 -13.57 13.70 -1.60
N GLN A 96 -14.00 13.65 -0.35
CA GLN A 96 -15.30 13.11 0.01
C GLN A 96 -16.43 14.04 -0.49
N ILE A 97 -17.52 13.44 -0.96
CA ILE A 97 -18.73 14.15 -1.39
C ILE A 97 -19.99 13.50 -0.81
N SER A 98 -21.10 14.23 -0.83
CA SER A 98 -22.40 13.70 -0.39
C SER A 98 -22.98 12.72 -1.42
N LEU A 99 -23.85 11.80 -0.98
CA LEU A 99 -24.59 10.91 -1.88
C LEU A 99 -25.37 11.69 -2.95
N LYS A 100 -26.02 12.80 -2.57
CA LYS A 100 -26.81 13.63 -3.49
C LYS A 100 -25.93 14.22 -4.60
N LYS A 101 -24.76 14.75 -4.24
CA LYS A 101 -23.78 15.27 -5.20
C LYS A 101 -23.28 14.14 -6.10
N TRP A 102 -22.85 13.03 -5.49
CA TRP A 102 -22.38 11.86 -6.23
C TRP A 102 -23.40 11.34 -7.25
N GLN A 103 -24.67 11.19 -6.88
CA GLN A 103 -25.75 10.75 -7.78
C GLN A 103 -25.97 11.73 -8.94
N THR A 104 -25.87 13.03 -8.68
CA THR A 104 -26.05 14.08 -9.69
C THR A 104 -24.90 14.03 -10.69
N ASP A 105 -23.67 14.06 -10.21
CA ASP A 105 -22.48 14.15 -11.06
C ASP A 105 -22.24 12.85 -11.84
N MET A 106 -22.44 11.69 -11.21
CA MET A 106 -22.34 10.40 -11.89
C MET A 106 -23.29 10.32 -13.10
N ARG A 107 -24.53 10.80 -12.95
CA ARG A 107 -25.51 10.82 -14.04
C ARG A 107 -25.14 11.81 -15.15
N GLN A 108 -24.52 12.94 -14.82
CA GLN A 108 -24.09 13.95 -15.80
C GLN A 108 -23.01 13.41 -16.76
N HIS A 109 -22.27 12.38 -16.36
CA HIS A 109 -21.31 11.70 -17.24
C HIS A 109 -21.94 10.78 -18.30
N PHE A 110 -23.28 10.67 -18.32
CA PHE A 110 -24.03 9.86 -19.27
C PHE A 110 -25.02 10.69 -20.08
N THR A 111 -25.28 10.26 -21.32
CA THR A 111 -26.34 10.83 -22.16
C THR A 111 -27.71 10.63 -21.50
N LYS A 112 -28.69 11.50 -21.81
CA LYS A 112 -30.04 11.41 -21.25
C LYS A 112 -30.68 10.02 -21.42
N SER A 113 -30.47 9.39 -22.58
CA SER A 113 -30.96 8.03 -22.85
C SER A 113 -30.28 6.98 -21.96
N ALA A 114 -28.96 7.06 -21.79
CA ALA A 114 -28.21 6.14 -20.92
C ALA A 114 -28.54 6.34 -19.43
N GLN A 115 -28.92 7.55 -18.99
CA GLN A 115 -29.30 7.81 -17.60
C GLN A 115 -30.53 7.01 -17.14
N ALA A 116 -31.48 6.75 -18.05
CA ALA A 116 -32.68 5.95 -17.76
C ALA A 116 -32.36 4.47 -17.50
N GLN A 117 -31.22 4.00 -18.02
CA GLN A 117 -30.76 2.61 -17.87
C GLN A 117 -29.91 2.39 -16.61
N ILE A 118 -29.65 3.44 -15.81
CA ILE A 118 -28.80 3.35 -14.62
C ILE A 118 -29.63 3.02 -13.39
N HIS A 119 -29.30 1.89 -12.77
CA HIS A 119 -29.91 1.38 -11.56
C HIS A 119 -28.94 1.46 -10.40
N LEU A 120 -29.40 1.99 -9.26
CA LEU A 120 -28.61 1.94 -8.03
C LEU A 120 -28.79 0.59 -7.36
N MET A 121 -27.72 0.07 -6.77
CA MET A 121 -27.79 -1.12 -5.94
C MET A 121 -28.64 -0.85 -4.71
N THR A 122 -29.50 -1.80 -4.36
CA THR A 122 -30.32 -1.75 -3.16
C THR A 122 -29.50 -2.04 -1.90
N VAL A 123 -30.00 -1.62 -0.73
CA VAL A 123 -29.37 -1.92 0.57
C VAL A 123 -29.18 -3.43 0.81
N PRO A 124 -30.16 -4.31 0.54
CA PRO A 124 -29.96 -5.76 0.61
C PRO A 124 -28.83 -6.27 -0.29
N GLN A 125 -28.76 -5.80 -1.54
CA GLN A 125 -27.70 -6.19 -2.48
C GLN A 125 -26.31 -5.75 -1.98
N ILE A 126 -26.17 -4.53 -1.46
CA ILE A 126 -24.92 -4.04 -0.87
C ILE A 126 -24.53 -4.88 0.35
N ASN A 127 -25.47 -5.16 1.25
CA ASN A 127 -25.21 -5.98 2.43
C ASN A 127 -24.86 -7.43 2.08
N ALA A 128 -25.41 -7.99 1.00
CA ALA A 128 -25.02 -9.31 0.50
C ALA A 128 -23.56 -9.33 0.02
N VAL A 129 -23.14 -8.30 -0.73
CA VAL A 129 -21.74 -8.14 -1.17
C VAL A 129 -20.81 -7.95 0.03
N LEU A 130 -21.14 -7.07 0.97
CA LEU A 130 -20.36 -6.87 2.20
C LEU A 130 -20.19 -8.17 3.00
N LYS A 131 -21.28 -8.93 3.18
CA LYS A 131 -21.24 -10.23 3.85
C LYS A 131 -20.32 -11.22 3.11
N LYS A 132 -20.41 -11.27 1.78
CA LYS A 132 -19.55 -12.15 0.95
C LYS A 132 -18.08 -11.73 1.02
N LEU A 133 -17.79 -10.44 1.15
CA LEU A 133 -16.47 -9.88 1.43
C LEU A 133 -15.99 -10.07 2.88
N GLY A 134 -16.75 -10.75 3.73
CA GLY A 134 -16.39 -11.00 5.13
C GLY A 134 -16.60 -9.81 6.08
N ALA A 135 -17.36 -8.78 5.67
CA ALA A 135 -17.66 -7.66 6.56
C ALA A 135 -18.62 -8.07 7.68
N THR A 136 -18.32 -7.64 8.90
CA THR A 136 -19.20 -7.80 10.08
C THR A 136 -20.21 -6.66 10.21
N VAL A 137 -20.09 -5.62 9.39
CA VAL A 137 -20.94 -4.43 9.38
C VAL A 137 -22.03 -4.52 8.32
N LYS A 138 -23.13 -3.80 8.56
CA LYS A 138 -24.23 -3.64 7.61
C LYS A 138 -24.58 -2.17 7.45
N VAL A 139 -25.04 -1.80 6.27
CA VAL A 139 -25.64 -0.49 6.00
C VAL A 139 -27.15 -0.56 6.09
N THR A 140 -27.76 0.55 6.51
CA THR A 140 -29.22 0.70 6.59
C THR A 140 -29.76 1.58 5.47
N LYS A 141 -28.90 2.43 4.91
CA LYS A 141 -29.19 3.36 3.81
C LYS A 141 -27.92 3.62 3.00
N LEU A 142 -28.06 3.99 1.74
CA LEU A 142 -26.91 4.29 0.86
C LEU A 142 -26.01 5.41 1.41
N SER A 143 -26.57 6.36 2.15
CA SER A 143 -25.81 7.47 2.73
C SER A 143 -24.87 7.04 3.88
N ASP A 144 -24.94 5.78 4.33
CA ASP A 144 -23.99 5.18 5.27
C ASP A 144 -22.64 4.86 4.60
N LEU A 145 -22.59 4.85 3.26
CA LEU A 145 -21.36 4.79 2.49
C LEU A 145 -20.70 6.17 2.40
N VAL A 146 -19.38 6.16 2.20
CA VAL A 146 -18.61 7.35 1.86
C VAL A 146 -18.32 7.38 0.36
N PHE A 147 -18.57 8.52 -0.30
CA PHE A 147 -18.41 8.69 -1.74
C PHE A 147 -17.31 9.71 -2.01
N PHE A 148 -16.67 9.58 -3.18
CA PHE A 148 -15.52 10.37 -3.54
C PHE A 148 -15.58 10.86 -4.99
N GLU A 149 -14.96 12.01 -5.23
CA GLU A 149 -14.57 12.48 -6.56
C GLU A 149 -13.08 12.80 -6.61
N THR A 150 -12.49 12.75 -7.80
CA THR A 150 -11.11 13.20 -8.01
C THR A 150 -11.00 14.68 -7.65
N LYS A 151 -9.89 15.08 -7.00
CA LYS A 151 -9.66 16.51 -6.69
C LYS A 151 -9.39 17.34 -7.94
N VAL A 152 -8.87 16.73 -9.01
CA VAL A 152 -8.45 17.43 -10.23
C VAL A 152 -9.61 17.62 -11.21
N SER A 153 -10.30 16.54 -11.59
CA SER A 153 -11.36 16.59 -12.61
C SER A 153 -12.78 16.60 -12.05
N GLY A 154 -12.96 16.39 -10.74
CA GLY A 154 -14.29 16.25 -10.14
C GLY A 154 -15.02 14.98 -10.57
N MET A 155 -14.32 14.02 -11.20
CA MET A 155 -14.90 12.77 -11.66
C MET A 155 -15.24 11.88 -10.46
N THR A 156 -16.48 11.42 -10.36
CA THR A 156 -16.92 10.54 -9.27
C THR A 156 -16.35 9.14 -9.43
N LEU A 157 -15.97 8.49 -8.32
CA LEU A 157 -15.74 7.04 -8.33
C LEU A 157 -17.08 6.30 -8.45
N PRO A 158 -17.15 5.19 -9.21
CA PRO A 158 -18.36 4.37 -9.30
C PRO A 158 -18.62 3.52 -8.04
N GLN A 159 -17.90 3.80 -6.96
CA GLN A 159 -17.84 3.01 -5.73
C GLN A 159 -18.25 3.83 -4.51
N GLY A 160 -18.93 3.16 -3.58
CA GLY A 160 -19.14 3.62 -2.21
C GLY A 160 -18.24 2.86 -1.24
N PHE A 161 -17.67 3.57 -0.27
CA PHE A 161 -16.66 3.04 0.62
C PHE A 161 -17.19 2.85 2.05
N ILE A 162 -16.74 1.77 2.68
CA ILE A 162 -16.93 1.47 4.10
C ILE A 162 -15.60 1.01 4.67
N ALA A 163 -15.23 1.49 5.85
CA ALA A 163 -14.15 0.90 6.62
C ALA A 163 -14.64 0.36 7.96
N SER A 164 -14.15 -0.82 8.34
CA SER A 164 -14.42 -1.48 9.62
C SER A 164 -13.21 -2.28 10.06
N GLY A 165 -12.75 -2.07 11.30
CA GLY A 165 -11.55 -2.70 11.83
C GLY A 165 -10.32 -2.47 10.94
N HIS A 166 -9.73 -3.57 10.48
CA HIS A 166 -8.57 -3.59 9.57
C HIS A 166 -8.96 -3.68 8.09
N HIS A 167 -10.23 -3.47 7.74
CA HIS A 167 -10.69 -3.60 6.36
C HIS A 167 -11.27 -2.30 5.81
N LEU A 168 -11.05 -2.10 4.51
CA LEU A 168 -11.74 -1.13 3.68
C LEU A 168 -12.49 -1.93 2.60
N TYR A 169 -13.73 -1.57 2.35
CA TYR A 169 -14.59 -2.18 1.34
C TYR A 169 -14.98 -1.11 0.33
N ALA A 170 -14.79 -1.39 -0.95
CA ALA A 170 -15.25 -0.56 -2.06
C ALA A 170 -16.35 -1.32 -2.80
N ILE A 171 -17.58 -0.80 -2.77
CA ILE A 171 -18.75 -1.46 -3.33
C ILE A 171 -19.18 -0.72 -4.58
N ASN A 172 -19.37 -1.42 -5.70
CA ASN A 172 -19.96 -0.82 -6.89
C ASN A 172 -21.45 -0.56 -6.60
N ILE A 173 -21.88 0.69 -6.76
CA ILE A 173 -23.16 1.20 -6.25
C ILE A 173 -24.22 1.40 -7.34
N TYR A 174 -23.86 1.16 -8.60
CA TYR A 174 -24.81 1.16 -9.70
C TYR A 174 -24.44 0.09 -10.73
N TYR A 175 -25.41 -0.27 -11.55
CA TYR A 175 -25.24 -1.03 -12.78
C TYR A 175 -26.09 -0.38 -13.89
N ARG A 176 -25.88 -0.79 -15.14
CA ARG A 176 -26.68 -0.35 -16.28
C ARG A 176 -27.36 -1.54 -16.91
N ASP A 177 -28.57 -1.41 -17.44
CA ASP A 177 -29.18 -2.45 -18.28
C ASP A 177 -28.23 -3.02 -19.34
N THR A 178 -28.36 -4.31 -19.62
CA THR A 178 -27.59 -5.04 -20.63
C THR A 178 -28.51 -5.97 -21.41
N ASP A 179 -28.31 -6.03 -22.73
CA ASP A 179 -29.03 -6.96 -23.60
C ASP A 179 -28.40 -8.37 -23.61
N LYS A 180 -27.16 -8.49 -23.10
CA LYS A 180 -26.40 -9.74 -23.03
C LYS A 180 -25.96 -10.03 -21.61
N THR A 181 -26.08 -11.29 -21.22
CA THR A 181 -25.54 -11.77 -19.94
C THR A 181 -24.04 -11.47 -19.88
N THR A 182 -23.62 -10.79 -18.81
CA THR A 182 -22.23 -10.40 -18.59
C THR A 182 -21.85 -10.52 -17.12
N THR A 183 -20.56 -10.69 -16.84
CA THR A 183 -20.03 -10.61 -15.49
C THR A 183 -19.79 -9.16 -15.12
N ILE A 184 -20.26 -8.75 -13.94
CA ILE A 184 -19.95 -7.43 -13.38
C ILE A 184 -19.26 -7.56 -12.03
N ASP A 185 -18.35 -6.62 -11.75
CA ASP A 185 -17.77 -6.46 -10.43
C ASP A 185 -18.80 -5.86 -9.47
N ARG A 186 -18.88 -6.43 -8.27
CA ARG A 186 -19.83 -6.03 -7.23
C ARG A 186 -19.15 -5.31 -6.08
N GLY A 187 -17.91 -5.68 -5.76
CA GLY A 187 -17.13 -4.98 -4.77
C GLY A 187 -15.79 -5.64 -4.48
N GLN A 188 -14.99 -4.94 -3.67
CA GLN A 188 -13.64 -5.32 -3.32
C GLN A 188 -13.42 -5.12 -1.82
N SER A 189 -12.60 -5.96 -1.21
CA SER A 189 -12.08 -5.73 0.13
C SER A 189 -10.58 -5.53 0.10
N PHE A 190 -10.11 -4.67 0.99
CA PHE A 190 -8.71 -4.33 1.20
C PHE A 190 -8.38 -4.53 2.67
N THR A 191 -7.15 -4.96 2.96
CA THR A 191 -6.67 -5.22 4.32
C THR A 191 -5.61 -4.21 4.70
N ASP A 192 -5.70 -3.73 5.94
CA ASP A 192 -4.81 -2.76 6.55
C ASP A 192 -3.38 -3.31 6.64
N THR A 193 -2.43 -2.57 6.09
CA THR A 193 -1.00 -2.90 6.14
C THR A 193 -0.44 -2.89 7.56
N ALA A 194 -1.10 -2.25 8.53
CA ALA A 194 -0.70 -2.27 9.93
C ALA A 194 -0.84 -3.66 10.60
N THR A 195 -1.50 -4.62 9.92
CA THR A 195 -1.53 -6.03 10.34
C THR A 195 -0.23 -6.78 10.01
N LYS A 196 0.68 -6.14 9.27
CA LYS A 196 1.94 -6.73 8.77
C LYS A 196 3.12 -6.35 9.68
N LYS A 197 4.25 -7.04 9.50
CA LYS A 197 5.47 -6.77 10.28
C LYS A 197 6.03 -5.38 9.95
N THR A 198 6.01 -4.47 10.91
CA THR A 198 6.61 -3.14 10.77
C THR A 198 8.12 -3.20 10.91
N THR A 199 8.84 -2.39 10.13
CA THR A 199 10.28 -2.17 10.30
C THR A 199 10.56 -0.89 11.08
N SER A 200 11.67 -0.88 11.81
CA SER A 200 12.11 0.30 12.56
C SER A 200 13.08 1.13 11.72
N ALA A 201 13.27 2.39 12.11
CA ALA A 201 14.35 3.21 11.56
C ALA A 201 15.70 2.59 11.93
N ILE A 202 16.62 2.57 10.98
CA ILE A 202 17.98 2.03 11.14
C ILE A 202 18.95 3.09 10.60
N ALA A 203 20.01 3.39 11.33
CA ALA A 203 21.03 4.30 10.84
C ALA A 203 21.81 3.65 9.68
N LEU A 204 22.04 4.39 8.59
CA LEU A 204 22.62 3.84 7.35
C LEU A 204 24.05 3.32 7.53
N ASP A 205 24.84 3.99 8.37
CA ASP A 205 26.21 3.60 8.75
C ASP A 205 26.24 2.20 9.40
N ARG A 206 25.18 1.81 10.09
CA ARG A 206 25.04 0.48 10.69
C ARG A 206 24.74 -0.62 9.68
N LEU A 207 24.50 -0.31 8.41
CA LEU A 207 24.16 -1.31 7.38
C LEU A 207 25.37 -1.81 6.57
N ASN A 208 26.52 -1.12 6.65
CA ASN A 208 27.72 -1.47 5.89
C ASN A 208 28.14 -2.94 6.07
N GLY A 209 28.66 -3.57 5.03
CA GLY A 209 29.21 -4.93 5.08
C GLY A 209 28.57 -5.90 4.10
N THR A 210 28.84 -7.18 4.30
CA THR A 210 28.42 -8.26 3.39
C THR A 210 27.18 -8.96 3.93
N TRP A 211 26.22 -9.18 3.05
CA TRP A 211 24.91 -9.75 3.33
C TRP A 211 24.69 -10.97 2.45
N ILE A 212 24.39 -12.12 3.05
CA ILE A 212 24.26 -13.40 2.35
C ILE A 212 22.84 -13.93 2.54
N ALA A 213 22.22 -14.39 1.45
CA ALA A 213 21.03 -15.21 1.46
C ALA A 213 21.45 -16.70 1.36
N PRO A 214 21.40 -17.47 2.45
CA PRO A 214 21.86 -18.86 2.43
C PRO A 214 20.98 -19.77 1.56
N GLU A 215 19.73 -19.36 1.34
CA GLU A 215 18.70 -20.16 0.66
C GLU A 215 18.71 -20.00 -0.87
N THR A 216 19.54 -19.12 -1.43
CA THR A 216 19.58 -18.88 -2.88
C THR A 216 20.68 -19.70 -3.55
N THR A 217 20.35 -20.34 -4.67
CA THR A 217 21.35 -20.90 -5.59
C THR A 217 22.03 -19.77 -6.35
N THR A 218 23.36 -19.79 -6.38
CA THR A 218 24.14 -18.82 -7.15
C THR A 218 23.83 -18.97 -8.64
N SER A 219 23.42 -17.89 -9.27
CA SER A 219 23.27 -17.76 -10.72
C SER A 219 24.04 -16.54 -11.20
N ALA A 220 24.16 -16.40 -12.51
CA ALA A 220 24.78 -15.21 -13.08
C ALA A 220 24.00 -13.92 -12.73
N ASN A 221 22.70 -13.99 -12.45
CA ASN A 221 21.86 -12.85 -12.09
C ASN A 221 21.71 -12.61 -10.59
N ASP A 222 22.09 -13.57 -9.76
CA ASP A 222 21.89 -13.53 -8.32
C ASP A 222 22.94 -14.39 -7.65
N THR A 223 23.93 -13.74 -7.05
CA THR A 223 25.00 -14.42 -6.32
C THR A 223 24.55 -14.81 -4.90
N GLY A 224 23.33 -14.48 -4.48
CA GLY A 224 22.92 -14.57 -3.09
C GLY A 224 23.71 -13.65 -2.15
N LYS A 225 24.55 -12.76 -2.71
CA LYS A 225 25.41 -11.84 -1.97
C LYS A 225 25.06 -10.40 -2.33
N ILE A 226 24.95 -9.57 -1.31
CA ILE A 226 24.78 -8.12 -1.39
C ILE A 226 25.89 -7.48 -0.58
N MET A 227 26.49 -6.42 -1.12
CA MET A 227 27.47 -5.61 -0.41
C MET A 227 26.84 -4.25 -0.14
N ILE A 228 26.97 -3.77 1.10
CA ILE A 228 26.52 -2.43 1.47
C ILE A 228 27.72 -1.62 1.87
N LYS A 229 27.88 -0.46 1.24
CA LYS A 229 28.96 0.46 1.55
C LYS A 229 28.49 1.90 1.33
N ASP A 230 28.67 2.71 2.36
CA ASP A 230 28.48 4.16 2.34
C ASP A 230 27.09 4.59 1.86
N GLY A 231 26.06 3.89 2.35
CA GLY A 231 24.66 4.17 2.00
C GLY A 231 24.20 3.61 0.65
N TYR A 232 25.06 2.85 -0.04
CA TYR A 232 24.72 2.19 -1.29
C TYR A 232 24.65 0.68 -1.14
N LEU A 233 23.72 0.09 -1.87
CA LEU A 233 23.59 -1.34 -2.06
C LEU A 233 24.25 -1.71 -3.39
N TYR A 234 25.18 -2.65 -3.36
CA TYR A 234 25.89 -3.17 -4.52
C TYR A 234 25.56 -4.64 -4.74
N GLN A 235 25.40 -5.00 -6.01
CA GLN A 235 25.14 -6.36 -6.45
C GLN A 235 25.98 -6.69 -7.67
N HIS A 236 26.54 -7.89 -7.67
CA HIS A 236 27.18 -8.44 -8.83
C HIS A 236 26.14 -9.15 -9.71
N ARG A 237 26.03 -8.74 -10.97
CA ARG A 237 25.12 -9.28 -11.99
C ARG A 237 25.89 -9.52 -13.27
N TYR A 238 25.99 -10.78 -13.68
CA TYR A 238 26.82 -11.22 -14.80
C TYR A 238 28.22 -10.62 -14.71
N ASP A 239 28.61 -9.84 -15.71
CA ASP A 239 29.89 -9.17 -15.79
C ASP A 239 29.75 -7.69 -15.40
N SER A 240 28.92 -7.38 -14.40
CA SER A 240 28.73 -6.01 -13.93
C SER A 240 28.45 -5.91 -12.43
N PHE A 241 28.80 -4.78 -11.84
CA PHE A 241 28.20 -4.33 -10.59
C PHE A 241 27.08 -3.34 -10.87
N GLU A 242 25.96 -3.52 -10.18
CA GLU A 242 24.90 -2.52 -10.05
C GLU A 242 24.98 -1.85 -8.68
N ARG A 243 24.79 -0.53 -8.64
CA ARG A 243 24.71 0.30 -7.45
C ARG A 243 23.34 0.94 -7.32
N SER A 244 22.76 0.82 -6.13
CA SER A 244 21.47 1.40 -5.76
C SER A 244 21.57 2.23 -4.49
N ALA A 245 20.82 3.34 -4.39
CA ALA A 245 20.79 4.14 -3.18
C ALA A 245 19.88 3.52 -2.12
N ILE A 246 20.41 3.33 -0.91
CA ILE A 246 19.61 3.00 0.27
C ILE A 246 18.93 4.29 0.74
N GLN A 247 17.61 4.25 0.85
CA GLN A 247 16.78 5.39 1.17
C GLN A 247 16.22 5.24 2.59
N SER A 248 16.51 6.23 3.44
CA SER A 248 15.72 6.49 4.65
C SER A 248 14.41 7.15 4.21
N LEU A 249 13.31 6.42 4.28
CA LEU A 249 12.01 6.95 3.83
C LEU A 249 11.48 8.06 4.76
N GLY A 250 12.09 8.23 5.94
CA GLY A 250 11.75 9.31 6.88
C GLY A 250 12.16 10.69 6.40
N ASP A 251 13.09 10.74 5.46
CA ASP A 251 13.65 11.99 4.94
C ASP A 251 12.70 12.63 3.90
N TYR A 252 11.68 11.89 3.47
CA TYR A 252 10.69 12.34 2.51
C TYR A 252 9.40 12.77 3.21
N ALA A 253 8.78 13.82 2.71
CA ALA A 253 7.44 14.17 3.13
C ALA A 253 6.47 13.00 2.83
N LEU A 254 5.77 12.52 3.85
CA LEU A 254 4.84 11.38 3.73
C LEU A 254 3.78 11.57 2.63
N VAL A 255 3.38 12.82 2.40
CA VAL A 255 2.44 13.18 1.34
C VAL A 255 3.03 12.96 -0.05
N SER A 256 4.33 13.20 -0.25
CA SER A 256 5.04 12.97 -1.51
C SER A 256 5.26 11.48 -1.74
N LEU A 257 5.68 10.74 -0.71
CA LEU A 257 5.79 9.28 -0.78
C LEU A 257 4.46 8.64 -1.20
N ASN A 258 3.36 9.00 -0.55
CA ASN A 258 2.05 8.42 -0.86
C ASN A 258 1.49 8.78 -2.24
N GLN A 259 2.06 9.77 -2.94
CA GLN A 259 1.72 10.11 -4.33
C GLN A 259 2.65 9.46 -5.36
N ASN A 260 3.79 8.94 -4.91
CA ASN A 260 4.73 8.26 -5.78
C ASN A 260 4.20 6.87 -6.14
N THR A 261 4.09 6.59 -7.44
CA THR A 261 3.51 5.34 -7.96
C THR A 261 4.40 4.14 -7.65
N ILE A 262 5.72 4.29 -7.68
CA ILE A 262 6.67 3.23 -7.34
C ILE A 262 6.58 2.91 -5.86
N TYR A 263 6.62 3.90 -4.99
CA TYR A 263 6.44 3.70 -3.55
C TYR A 263 5.11 3.03 -3.23
N ALA A 264 4.03 3.43 -3.92
CA ALA A 264 2.72 2.80 -3.77
C ALA A 264 2.73 1.31 -4.18
N ALA A 265 3.37 0.97 -5.30
CA ALA A 265 3.55 -0.42 -5.74
C ALA A 265 4.40 -1.23 -4.72
N GLN A 266 5.48 -0.64 -4.21
CA GLN A 266 6.33 -1.31 -3.23
C GLN A 266 5.65 -1.50 -1.86
N LYS A 267 4.72 -0.63 -1.47
CA LYS A 267 3.84 -0.89 -0.30
C LYS A 267 2.98 -2.14 -0.50
N VAL A 268 2.46 -2.35 -1.71
CA VAL A 268 1.68 -3.55 -2.04
C VAL A 268 2.56 -4.79 -2.00
N ASN A 269 3.72 -4.76 -2.67
CA ASN A 269 4.68 -5.87 -2.67
C ASN A 269 5.10 -6.25 -1.25
N ALA A 270 5.44 -5.25 -0.42
CA ALA A 270 5.78 -5.48 0.99
C ALA A 270 4.63 -6.14 1.76
N ALA A 271 3.39 -5.62 1.62
CA ALA A 271 2.23 -6.14 2.33
C ALA A 271 1.89 -7.59 1.95
N GLN A 272 2.03 -7.93 0.66
CA GLN A 272 1.87 -9.29 0.15
C GLN A 272 2.95 -10.23 0.71
N ALA A 273 4.17 -9.73 0.89
CA ALA A 273 5.27 -10.47 1.54
C ALA A 273 5.18 -10.52 3.07
N GLY A 274 4.15 -9.94 3.69
CA GLY A 274 3.95 -9.97 5.14
C GLY A 274 4.63 -8.83 5.91
N TYR A 275 5.13 -7.81 5.21
CA TYR A 275 5.82 -6.66 5.79
C TYR A 275 5.06 -5.34 5.56
N GLN A 276 5.28 -4.36 6.43
CA GLN A 276 4.75 -3.02 6.26
C GLN A 276 5.88 -2.08 5.83
N LEU A 277 5.75 -1.50 4.64
CA LEU A 277 6.60 -0.41 4.19
C LEU A 277 6.03 0.92 4.70
N THR A 278 6.80 1.62 5.55
CA THR A 278 6.38 2.86 6.20
C THR A 278 7.36 4.00 5.90
N SER A 279 7.00 5.24 6.23
CA SER A 279 7.95 6.35 6.20
C SER A 279 9.05 6.25 7.26
N LYS A 280 9.08 5.23 8.11
CA LYS A 280 10.23 4.98 9.01
C LYS A 280 11.15 3.90 8.48
N SER A 281 10.75 3.22 7.41
CA SER A 281 11.50 2.11 6.84
C SER A 281 12.74 2.63 6.14
N VAL A 282 13.81 1.84 6.23
CA VAL A 282 15.00 1.99 5.40
C VAL A 282 14.94 0.90 4.34
N ALA A 283 15.11 1.27 3.08
CA ALA A 283 14.98 0.32 1.98
C ALA A 283 15.77 0.77 0.74
N SER A 284 16.06 -0.17 -0.15
CA SER A 284 16.55 0.08 -1.51
C SER A 284 15.63 -0.60 -2.53
N GLY A 285 15.80 -0.27 -3.80
CA GLY A 285 15.32 -1.08 -4.91
C GLY A 285 16.47 -1.46 -5.83
N ASP A 286 16.16 -2.01 -7.00
CA ASP A 286 17.08 -2.25 -8.10
C ASP A 286 16.39 -2.07 -9.47
N SER A 287 17.18 -2.19 -10.54
CA SER A 287 16.75 -2.06 -11.94
C SER A 287 15.72 -3.10 -12.42
N ILE A 288 15.54 -4.20 -11.68
CA ILE A 288 14.58 -5.27 -12.03
C ILE A 288 13.34 -5.28 -11.12
N GLY A 289 13.20 -4.26 -10.26
CA GLY A 289 11.99 -4.01 -9.47
C GLY A 289 11.91 -4.74 -8.13
N TYR A 290 13.00 -5.35 -7.64
CA TYR A 290 13.03 -5.89 -6.28
C TYR A 290 13.03 -4.77 -5.24
N LEU A 291 12.33 -4.99 -4.13
CA LEU A 291 12.42 -4.19 -2.91
C LEU A 291 13.37 -4.86 -1.93
N TYR A 292 14.35 -4.11 -1.44
CA TYR A 292 15.27 -4.52 -0.38
C TYR A 292 14.88 -3.78 0.90
N LEU A 293 14.13 -4.44 1.77
CA LEU A 293 13.60 -3.88 3.01
C LEU A 293 14.46 -4.29 4.21
N PHE A 294 15.10 -3.33 4.87
CA PHE A 294 15.85 -3.59 6.09
C PHE A 294 14.88 -3.74 7.27
N THR A 295 14.86 -4.93 7.87
CA THR A 295 14.04 -5.22 9.06
C THR A 295 14.80 -5.01 10.35
N SER A 296 16.13 -5.14 10.32
CA SER A 296 17.05 -4.78 11.40
C SER A 296 18.45 -4.46 10.85
N ALA A 297 19.39 -4.08 11.72
CA ALA A 297 20.80 -3.85 11.32
C ALA A 297 21.53 -5.13 10.84
N ASN A 298 20.93 -6.31 11.03
CA ASN A 298 21.51 -7.60 10.65
C ASN A 298 20.61 -8.42 9.71
N GLN A 299 19.39 -7.96 9.42
CA GLN A 299 18.45 -8.67 8.54
C GLN A 299 17.89 -7.74 7.44
N LEU A 300 17.99 -8.22 6.21
CA LEU A 300 17.48 -7.58 5.00
C LEU A 300 16.55 -8.55 4.28
N ILE A 301 15.40 -8.07 3.83
CA ILE A 301 14.42 -8.87 3.11
C ILE A 301 14.33 -8.35 1.67
N ARG A 302 14.66 -9.21 0.70
CA ARG A 302 14.39 -8.94 -0.72
C ARG A 302 13.00 -9.45 -1.08
N ILE A 303 12.20 -8.61 -1.72
CA ILE A 303 10.81 -8.87 -2.08
C ILE A 303 10.62 -8.57 -3.57
N GLY A 304 10.15 -9.54 -4.34
CA GLY A 304 9.80 -9.36 -5.75
C GLY A 304 9.58 -10.69 -6.44
N GLN A 305 9.01 -10.65 -7.65
CA GLN A 305 8.63 -11.84 -8.42
C GLN A 305 7.80 -12.88 -7.62
N GLY A 306 7.02 -12.41 -6.64
CA GLY A 306 6.18 -13.26 -5.79
C GLY A 306 6.92 -14.05 -4.71
N VAL A 307 8.25 -13.89 -4.59
CA VAL A 307 9.13 -14.58 -3.63
C VAL A 307 9.70 -13.58 -2.62
N THR A 308 10.05 -14.08 -1.44
CA THR A 308 10.76 -13.32 -0.40
C THR A 308 12.05 -14.05 -0.06
N THR A 309 13.18 -13.35 -0.10
CA THR A 309 14.49 -13.89 0.25
C THR A 309 15.05 -13.14 1.45
N THR A 310 15.54 -13.89 2.45
CA THR A 310 16.16 -13.29 3.64
C THR A 310 17.68 -13.28 3.49
N TYR A 311 18.26 -12.10 3.65
CA TYR A 311 19.70 -11.89 3.75
C TYR A 311 20.08 -11.61 5.20
N GLN A 312 21.18 -12.22 5.64
CA GLN A 312 21.79 -11.98 6.94
C GLN A 312 23.12 -11.28 6.76
N ARG A 313 23.39 -10.27 7.59
CA ARG A 313 24.70 -9.63 7.61
C ARG A 313 25.72 -10.60 8.20
N THR A 314 26.68 -11.01 7.39
CA THR A 314 27.74 -11.96 7.79
C THR A 314 29.04 -11.25 8.16
N ASN A 315 29.25 -10.04 7.65
CA ASN A 315 30.42 -9.23 7.96
C ASN A 315 30.04 -7.75 8.05
N ALA A 316 30.72 -7.00 8.92
CA ALA A 316 30.57 -5.55 9.04
C ALA A 316 31.33 -4.77 7.96
N LEU A 317 32.29 -5.41 7.30
CA LEU A 317 33.10 -4.85 6.23
C LEU A 317 32.83 -5.60 4.92
N VAL A 318 33.00 -4.89 3.80
CA VAL A 318 32.97 -5.47 2.46
C VAL A 318 34.41 -5.83 2.07
N ALA A 319 34.66 -7.07 1.69
CA ALA A 319 35.97 -7.50 1.22
C ALA A 319 36.29 -6.87 -0.14
N ALA A 320 37.54 -6.42 -0.34
CA ALA A 320 37.98 -5.84 -1.61
C ALA A 320 37.88 -6.84 -2.79
N SER A 321 37.91 -8.14 -2.52
CA SER A 321 37.67 -9.18 -3.52
C SER A 321 36.21 -9.28 -3.97
N ASP A 322 35.27 -8.85 -3.13
CA ASP A 322 33.82 -8.85 -3.43
C ASP A 322 33.36 -7.55 -4.07
N LEU A 323 33.98 -6.43 -3.70
CA LEU A 323 33.75 -5.12 -4.29
C LEU A 323 35.10 -4.37 -4.37
N PRO A 324 35.77 -4.39 -5.52
CA PRO A 324 37.04 -3.72 -5.71
C PRO A 324 36.95 -2.22 -5.41
N GLN A 325 37.96 -1.69 -4.70
CA GLN A 325 37.98 -0.27 -4.35
C GLN A 325 38.13 0.62 -5.59
N THR A 326 38.68 0.10 -6.69
CA THR A 326 38.71 0.77 -8.00
C THR A 326 37.30 1.06 -8.51
N ASP A 327 36.39 0.09 -8.40
CA ASP A 327 35.01 0.21 -8.90
C ASP A 327 34.22 1.19 -8.04
N VAL A 328 34.41 1.15 -6.71
CA VAL A 328 33.85 2.14 -5.78
C VAL A 328 34.32 3.55 -6.14
N THR A 329 35.62 3.72 -6.40
CA THR A 329 36.20 5.00 -6.81
C THR A 329 35.60 5.50 -8.13
N ILE A 330 35.40 4.61 -9.11
CA ILE A 330 34.73 4.94 -10.39
C ILE A 330 33.30 5.43 -10.13
N PHE A 331 32.54 4.68 -9.36
CA PHE A 331 31.18 5.04 -8.98
C PHE A 331 31.08 6.42 -8.29
N GLU A 332 32.06 6.78 -7.46
CA GLU A 332 32.11 8.06 -6.74
C GLU A 332 32.54 9.23 -7.65
N GLN A 333 33.62 9.05 -8.43
CA GLN A 333 34.17 10.14 -9.24
C GLN A 333 33.33 10.46 -10.47
N MET A 334 32.57 9.51 -11.00
CA MET A 334 31.71 9.74 -12.17
C MET A 334 30.64 10.81 -11.95
N ALA A 335 30.11 10.95 -10.73
CA ALA A 335 29.17 12.03 -10.40
C ALA A 335 29.83 13.43 -10.46
N THR A 336 31.16 13.50 -10.31
CA THR A 336 31.93 14.74 -10.48
C THR A 336 32.23 15.03 -11.95
N LEU A 337 32.52 13.99 -12.73
CA LEU A 337 32.79 14.10 -14.18
C LEU A 337 31.53 14.40 -15.00
N LYS A 338 30.36 13.95 -14.53
CA LYS A 338 29.06 14.15 -15.17
C LYS A 338 28.06 14.74 -14.16
N PRO A 339 28.16 16.05 -13.84
CA PRO A 339 27.25 16.68 -12.90
C PRO A 339 25.79 16.55 -13.34
N GLY A 340 24.93 16.10 -12.44
CA GLY A 340 23.50 15.86 -12.72
C GLY A 340 23.16 14.40 -13.00
N GLU A 341 24.15 13.55 -13.24
CA GLU A 341 24.00 12.11 -13.41
C GLU A 341 24.73 11.34 -12.29
N VAL A 342 24.37 10.08 -12.15
CA VAL A 342 24.97 9.15 -11.19
C VAL A 342 25.27 7.82 -11.88
N ALA A 343 26.44 7.26 -11.59
CA ALA A 343 26.81 5.93 -12.08
C ALA A 343 25.94 4.85 -11.41
N SER A 344 25.20 4.09 -12.21
CA SER A 344 24.33 3.00 -11.75
C SER A 344 24.95 1.63 -11.97
N THR A 345 25.71 1.45 -13.04
CA THR A 345 26.38 0.17 -13.34
C THR A 345 27.82 0.37 -13.77
N ILE A 346 28.65 -0.67 -13.58
CA ILE A 346 30.00 -0.76 -14.14
C ILE A 346 30.25 -2.18 -14.63
N THR A 347 30.80 -2.35 -15.82
CA THR A 347 31.20 -3.68 -16.32
C THR A 347 32.51 -4.16 -15.68
N VAL A 348 32.60 -5.45 -15.36
CA VAL A 348 33.77 -6.11 -14.75
C VAL A 348 34.39 -7.20 -15.63
N LYS A 349 34.05 -7.25 -16.92
CA LYS A 349 34.70 -8.12 -17.91
C LYS A 349 36.08 -7.60 -18.32
N ALA A 350 36.87 -8.45 -18.99
CA ALA A 350 38.16 -8.06 -19.54
C ALA A 350 38.02 -6.87 -20.53
N GLY A 351 38.74 -5.77 -20.24
CA GLY A 351 38.73 -4.53 -21.02
C GLY A 351 38.54 -3.29 -20.14
N PRO A 352 38.49 -2.08 -20.73
CA PRO A 352 38.14 -0.87 -20.01
C PRO A 352 36.73 -0.96 -19.42
N PRO A 353 36.52 -0.57 -18.15
CA PRO A 353 35.19 -0.54 -17.56
C PRO A 353 34.30 0.45 -18.30
N ILE A 354 33.07 0.01 -18.60
CA ILE A 354 32.00 0.85 -19.13
C ILE A 354 31.06 1.16 -17.98
N VAL A 355 30.81 2.44 -17.75
CA VAL A 355 29.93 2.94 -16.69
C VAL A 355 28.59 3.35 -17.28
N GLY A 356 27.51 2.75 -16.78
CA GLY A 356 26.15 3.18 -17.11
C GLY A 356 25.73 4.34 -16.22
N MET A 357 25.44 5.49 -16.83
CA MET A 357 25.01 6.71 -16.14
C MET A 357 23.50 6.87 -16.21
N THR A 358 22.90 7.40 -15.15
CA THR A 358 21.45 7.63 -15.05
C THR A 358 21.19 8.91 -14.24
N ASP A 359 19.99 9.47 -14.34
CA ASP A 359 19.60 10.62 -13.52
C ASP A 359 19.47 10.25 -12.03
N SER A 360 19.21 8.98 -11.72
CA SER A 360 18.89 8.55 -10.36
C SER A 360 19.14 7.07 -10.11
N ILE A 361 19.53 6.73 -8.90
CA ILE A 361 19.58 5.34 -8.39
C ILE A 361 18.65 5.16 -7.19
N LYS A 362 17.69 6.07 -7.01
CA LYS A 362 16.68 6.05 -5.94
C LYS A 362 15.42 5.30 -6.37
N TYR A 363 15.57 3.99 -6.57
CA TYR A 363 14.54 3.07 -7.09
C TYR A 363 13.21 2.98 -6.33
N LEU A 364 13.02 3.71 -5.22
CA LEU A 364 11.76 3.71 -4.45
C LEU A 364 10.98 5.02 -4.60
N THR A 365 11.64 6.08 -5.05
CA THR A 365 11.08 7.44 -5.06
C THR A 365 11.27 8.16 -6.39
N ASP A 366 11.98 7.55 -7.34
CA ASP A 366 12.24 8.12 -8.66
C ASP A 366 11.88 7.14 -9.77
N ALA A 367 11.10 7.61 -10.75
CA ALA A 367 10.60 6.82 -11.86
C ALA A 367 11.62 6.61 -12.98
N THR A 368 12.65 7.45 -13.04
CA THR A 368 13.73 7.30 -14.02
C THR A 368 14.91 6.51 -13.47
N ALA A 369 14.83 6.04 -12.21
CA ALA A 369 15.95 5.38 -11.58
C ALA A 369 16.44 4.16 -12.38
N GLY A 370 17.74 4.10 -12.66
CA GLY A 370 18.39 3.04 -13.43
C GLY A 370 18.15 3.10 -14.94
N GLN A 371 17.44 4.11 -15.47
CA GLN A 371 17.37 4.35 -16.90
C GLN A 371 18.71 4.91 -17.38
N ILE A 372 19.42 4.12 -18.18
CA ILE A 372 20.77 4.47 -18.62
C ILE A 372 20.70 5.52 -19.73
N ASN A 373 21.23 6.71 -19.46
CA ASN A 373 21.31 7.85 -20.36
C ASN A 373 22.57 7.80 -21.25
N SER A 374 23.69 7.32 -20.69
CA SER A 374 24.95 7.10 -21.41
C SER A 374 25.68 5.87 -20.90
N ASN A 375 26.53 5.32 -21.76
CA ASN A 375 27.52 4.30 -21.40
C ASN A 375 28.90 4.88 -21.67
N ASP A 376 29.59 5.25 -20.60
CA ASP A 376 30.84 5.99 -20.67
C ASP A 376 32.02 5.04 -20.38
N PRO A 377 32.93 4.79 -21.34
CA PRO A 377 34.16 4.05 -21.07
C PRO A 377 35.08 4.91 -20.20
N VAL A 378 35.73 4.28 -19.23
CA VAL A 378 36.63 4.99 -18.32
C VAL A 378 37.95 4.26 -18.11
N SER A 379 38.97 5.04 -17.78
CA SER A 379 40.27 4.58 -17.34
C SER A 379 40.55 5.09 -15.93
N ILE A 380 41.33 4.31 -15.15
CA ILE A 380 41.76 4.71 -13.81
C ILE A 380 43.28 4.75 -13.74
N ASN A 381 43.83 5.93 -13.45
CA ASN A 381 45.27 6.17 -13.35
C ASN A 381 45.57 6.81 -11.99
N ASN A 382 46.38 6.15 -11.16
CA ASN A 382 46.72 6.61 -9.81
C ASN A 382 45.49 7.01 -8.95
N GLY A 383 44.38 6.27 -9.08
CA GLY A 383 43.14 6.53 -8.35
C GLY A 383 42.29 7.69 -8.91
N THR A 384 42.68 8.29 -10.03
CA THR A 384 41.88 9.30 -10.74
C THR A 384 41.19 8.66 -11.94
N VAL A 385 39.89 8.93 -12.08
CA VAL A 385 39.04 8.41 -13.14
C VAL A 385 38.98 9.41 -14.28
N THR A 386 39.16 8.94 -15.50
CA THR A 386 39.07 9.73 -16.74
C THR A 386 38.11 9.09 -17.73
N LEU A 387 37.38 9.92 -18.47
CA LEU A 387 36.52 9.49 -19.58
C LEU A 387 37.40 9.25 -20.81
N ASP A 388 37.18 8.14 -21.51
CA ASP A 388 37.94 7.75 -22.71
C ASP A 388 37.28 8.19 -24.03
#